data_AF-A0A538MM95-F1
#
_entry.id   AF-A0A538MM95-F1
#
_cell.length_a   1.000
_cell.length_b   1.000
_cell.length_c   1.000
_cell.angle_alpha   90.00
_cell.angle_beta   90.00
_cell.angle_gamma   90.00
#
_symmetry.space_group_name_H-M   'P 1'
#
loop_
_entity.id
_entity.type
_entity.pdbx_description
1 polymer ?
#
loop_
_entity_poly.entity_id
_entity_poly.type
_entity_poly.pdbx_seq_one_letter_code
_entity_poly.pdbx_strand_id
1 'polypeptide(L)'
;MPGLVVLFSCESGASRTLRRRTHAGGPAGEVPAHGTQNLGYQLAACLGTTVVAMRYPVDDEFSVTLGQHLYDALLVGTLPIDEALRAAVPAAATDQAPISAATPMLLGDASFRLVPDRPVVPRATEADEAPQRFVGRTALTARLIRLNTPAVLLTGMPGIGKTACLAEASAWHRRRGRDVVWHQVVANETPASLLAALGEDIRDRDTLVVLDDVDAAPIEDVLSWLTGPGAR
;
A
#
# COMPACT_ATOMS: atom_id res chain seq x y z
N MET A 1 -8.84 -17.83 1.58
CA MET A 1 -9.89 -16.82 1.34
C MET A 1 -9.62 -16.23 -0.04
N PRO A 2 -10.60 -16.19 -0.95
CA PRO A 2 -10.42 -15.48 -2.22
C PRO A 2 -10.23 -13.99 -1.91
N GLY A 3 -9.27 -13.36 -2.55
CA GLY A 3 -8.96 -11.93 -2.40
C GLY A 3 -8.90 -11.24 -3.75
N LEU A 4 -8.91 -9.90 -3.73
CA LEU A 4 -8.75 -9.06 -4.91
C LEU A 4 -7.42 -8.30 -4.82
N VAL A 5 -6.64 -8.32 -5.90
CA VAL A 5 -5.47 -7.47 -6.08
C VAL A 5 -5.70 -6.56 -7.29
N VAL A 6 -5.49 -5.25 -7.12
CA VAL A 6 -5.64 -4.28 -8.20
C VAL A 6 -4.27 -3.68 -8.51
N LEU A 7 -3.81 -3.83 -9.75
CA LEU A 7 -2.51 -3.38 -10.23
C LEU A 7 -2.68 -2.29 -11.29
N PHE A 8 -2.81 -1.03 -10.87
CA PHE A 8 -2.81 0.12 -11.78
C PHE A 8 -1.39 0.55 -12.21
N SER A 9 -0.55 -0.44 -12.51
CA SER A 9 0.79 -0.22 -13.01
C SER A 9 0.86 -0.64 -14.47
N CYS A 10 1.42 0.22 -15.32
CA CYS A 10 1.67 -0.05 -16.73
C CYS A 10 2.30 -1.43 -16.93
N GLU A 11 1.81 -2.19 -17.90
CA GLU A 11 2.32 -3.52 -18.27
C GLU A 11 2.27 -4.59 -17.15
N SER A 12 1.57 -4.36 -16.04
CA SER A 12 1.39 -5.37 -14.97
C SER A 12 0.73 -6.67 -15.48
N GLY A 13 -0.05 -6.59 -16.56
CA GLY A 13 -0.66 -7.71 -17.28
C GLY A 13 0.07 -8.09 -18.59
N ALA A 14 1.18 -7.43 -18.93
CA ALA A 14 1.91 -7.71 -20.16
C ALA A 14 2.86 -8.91 -20.01
N SER A 15 2.70 -9.93 -20.86
CA SER A 15 3.69 -11.00 -20.95
C SER A 15 4.95 -10.46 -21.62
N ARG A 16 6.04 -10.39 -20.87
CA ARG A 16 7.33 -9.99 -21.42
C ARG A 16 7.93 -11.16 -22.18
N THR A 17 8.04 -11.05 -23.50
CA THR A 17 8.99 -11.90 -24.23
C THR A 17 10.39 -11.50 -23.80
N LEU A 18 11.11 -12.39 -23.11
CA LEU A 18 12.55 -12.27 -22.95
C LEU A 18 13.15 -12.15 -24.35
N ARG A 19 13.51 -10.92 -24.78
CA ARG A 19 14.47 -10.76 -25.87
C ARG A 19 15.77 -11.32 -25.35
N ARG A 20 16.04 -12.62 -25.60
CA ARG A 20 17.41 -13.13 -25.61
C ARG A 20 18.16 -12.29 -26.64
N ARG A 21 18.94 -11.30 -26.18
CA ARG A 21 20.08 -10.85 -26.96
C ARG A 21 21.03 -12.04 -26.98
N THR A 22 20.90 -12.89 -27.99
CA THR A 22 21.93 -13.86 -28.32
C THR A 22 23.16 -13.08 -28.78
N HIS A 23 24.08 -12.78 -27.85
CA HIS A 23 25.47 -12.76 -28.27
C HIS A 23 25.81 -14.20 -28.66
N ALA A 24 26.19 -14.39 -29.92
CA ALA A 24 26.50 -15.68 -30.49
C ALA A 24 27.58 -16.40 -29.67
N GLY A 25 27.33 -17.68 -29.32
CA GLY A 25 28.40 -18.62 -28.98
C GLY A 25 28.43 -19.26 -27.58
N GLY A 26 27.32 -19.81 -27.06
CA GLY A 26 27.37 -20.66 -25.86
C GLY A 26 26.37 -21.82 -25.91
N PRO A 27 26.75 -23.05 -25.50
CA PRO A 27 25.93 -24.25 -25.71
C PRO A 27 24.62 -24.20 -24.92
N ALA A 28 23.57 -24.72 -25.55
CA ALA A 28 22.21 -24.77 -25.04
C ALA A 28 22.10 -25.70 -23.83
N GLY A 29 22.27 -25.13 -22.63
CA GLY A 29 21.74 -25.72 -21.40
C GLY A 29 20.23 -25.49 -21.36
N GLU A 30 19.47 -26.58 -21.24
CA GLU A 30 18.02 -26.56 -21.07
C GLU A 30 17.70 -25.98 -19.68
N VAL A 31 17.35 -24.70 -19.64
CA VAL A 31 16.89 -24.00 -18.43
C VAL A 31 15.37 -24.13 -18.39
N PRO A 32 14.76 -24.61 -17.29
CA PRO A 32 13.31 -24.83 -17.22
C PRO A 32 12.55 -23.52 -17.48
N ALA A 33 11.50 -23.61 -18.31
CA ALA A 33 10.71 -22.49 -18.83
C ALA A 33 9.88 -21.76 -17.76
N HIS A 34 10.53 -21.03 -16.85
CA HIS A 34 9.88 -20.19 -15.83
C HIS A 34 10.01 -18.69 -16.16
N GLY A 35 9.79 -18.27 -17.42
CA GLY A 35 10.36 -17.00 -17.91
C GLY A 35 9.51 -16.11 -18.83
N THR A 36 8.17 -16.15 -18.80
CA THR A 36 7.35 -15.30 -19.71
C THR A 36 5.99 -14.83 -19.15
N GLN A 37 5.61 -15.23 -17.93
CA GLN A 37 4.29 -14.90 -17.38
C GLN A 37 4.29 -13.49 -16.77
N ASN A 38 3.22 -12.73 -17.04
CA ASN A 38 3.06 -11.37 -16.50
C ASN A 38 2.82 -11.37 -14.98
N LEU A 39 3.11 -10.24 -14.31
CA LEU A 39 3.03 -10.11 -12.85
C LEU A 39 1.63 -10.42 -12.33
N GLY A 40 0.59 -9.91 -13.00
CA GLY A 40 -0.81 -10.16 -12.62
C GLY A 40 -1.15 -11.64 -12.61
N TYR A 41 -0.69 -12.39 -13.61
CA TYR A 41 -0.89 -13.83 -13.70
C TYR A 41 -0.14 -14.58 -12.59
N GLN A 42 1.11 -14.21 -12.32
CA GLN A 42 1.88 -14.81 -11.23
C GLN A 42 1.22 -14.58 -9.88
N LEU A 43 0.70 -13.38 -9.61
CA LEU A 43 -0.02 -13.08 -8.37
C LEU A 43 -1.32 -13.87 -8.26
N ALA A 44 -2.12 -13.93 -9.33
CA ALA A 44 -3.34 -14.72 -9.35
C ALA A 44 -3.07 -16.20 -9.06
N ALA A 45 -2.06 -16.78 -9.71
CA ALA A 45 -1.70 -18.19 -9.56
C ALA A 45 -1.10 -18.50 -8.17
N CYS A 46 -0.16 -17.67 -7.69
CA CYS A 46 0.53 -17.91 -6.41
C CYS A 46 -0.36 -17.66 -5.20
N LEU A 47 -1.27 -16.69 -5.27
CA LEU A 47 -2.10 -16.27 -4.13
C LEU A 47 -3.53 -16.83 -4.19
N GLY A 48 -3.95 -17.42 -5.32
CA GLY A 48 -5.33 -17.86 -5.51
C GLY A 48 -6.34 -16.71 -5.47
N THR A 49 -5.92 -15.52 -5.94
CA THR A 49 -6.71 -14.28 -5.90
C THR A 49 -7.18 -13.87 -7.28
N THR A 50 -8.27 -13.10 -7.32
CA THR A 50 -8.65 -12.35 -8.51
C THR A 50 -7.76 -11.12 -8.65
N VAL A 51 -7.31 -10.82 -9.87
CA VAL A 51 -6.37 -9.72 -10.14
C VAL A 51 -6.89 -8.85 -11.29
N VAL A 52 -6.93 -7.54 -11.07
CA VAL A 52 -7.06 -6.54 -12.15
C VAL A 52 -5.65 -6.05 -12.49
N ALA A 53 -5.27 -6.11 -13.76
CA ALA A 53 -3.94 -5.69 -14.24
C ALA A 53 -4.04 -4.88 -15.54
N MET A 54 -2.93 -4.28 -15.98
CA MET A 54 -2.84 -3.44 -17.18
C MET A 54 -1.97 -4.07 -18.26
N ARG A 55 -2.55 -4.33 -19.44
CA ARG A 55 -1.83 -4.91 -20.58
C ARG A 55 -0.87 -3.95 -21.28
N TYR A 56 -1.21 -2.66 -21.35
CA TYR A 56 -0.43 -1.61 -22.01
C TYR A 56 -0.13 -0.46 -21.03
N PRO A 57 0.71 0.51 -21.43
CA PRO A 57 0.84 1.76 -20.68
C PRO A 57 -0.48 2.54 -20.64
N VAL A 58 -0.75 3.16 -19.50
CA VAL A 58 -1.86 4.07 -19.24
C VAL A 58 -1.32 5.33 -18.58
N ASP A 59 -1.99 6.46 -18.80
CA ASP A 59 -1.69 7.68 -18.05
C ASP A 59 -2.28 7.64 -16.64
N ASP A 60 -1.81 8.57 -15.81
CA ASP A 60 -2.21 8.69 -14.41
C ASP A 60 -3.69 9.06 -14.28
N GLU A 61 -4.22 9.90 -15.18
CA GLU A 61 -5.61 10.37 -15.14
C GLU A 61 -6.59 9.21 -15.36
N PHE A 62 -6.37 8.42 -16.40
CA PHE A 62 -7.12 7.18 -16.66
C PHE A 62 -7.06 6.24 -15.46
N SER A 63 -5.87 6.05 -14.88
CA SER A 63 -5.67 5.12 -13.75
C SER A 63 -6.42 5.56 -12.50
N VAL A 64 -6.41 6.86 -12.20
CA VAL A 64 -7.15 7.45 -11.06
C VAL A 64 -8.65 7.33 -11.28
N THR A 65 -9.15 7.75 -12.44
CA THR A 65 -10.59 7.73 -12.76
C THR A 65 -11.13 6.31 -12.82
N LEU A 66 -10.38 5.37 -13.41
CA LEU A 66 -10.73 3.95 -13.40
C LEU A 66 -10.80 3.41 -11.98
N GLY A 67 -9.83 3.78 -11.12
CA GLY A 67 -9.81 3.39 -9.72
C GLY A 67 -11.04 3.86 -8.96
N GLN A 68 -11.40 5.14 -9.09
CA GLN A 68 -12.57 5.73 -8.45
C GLN A 68 -13.84 4.98 -8.86
N HIS A 69 -14.12 4.87 -10.16
CA HIS A 69 -15.33 4.20 -10.64
C HIS A 69 -15.36 2.70 -10.31
N LEU A 70 -14.21 2.02 -10.34
CA LEU A 70 -14.12 0.61 -9.98
C LEU A 70 -14.45 0.40 -8.49
N TYR A 71 -13.86 1.19 -7.60
CA TYR A 71 -14.12 1.06 -6.17
C TYR A 71 -15.54 1.50 -5.80
N ASP A 72 -16.09 2.53 -6.43
CA ASP A 72 -17.49 2.92 -6.24
C ASP A 72 -18.44 1.79 -6.65
N ALA A 73 -18.21 1.17 -7.81
CA ALA A 73 -19.00 0.04 -8.28
C ALA A 73 -18.90 -1.19 -7.36
N LEU A 74 -17.70 -1.48 -6.84
CA LEU A 74 -17.46 -2.61 -5.93
C LEU A 74 -18.03 -2.38 -4.53
N LEU A 75 -17.80 -1.20 -3.94
CA LEU A 75 -18.09 -0.94 -2.52
C LEU A 75 -19.49 -0.37 -2.32
N VAL A 76 -19.92 0.56 -3.16
CA VAL A 76 -21.23 1.21 -3.07
C VAL A 76 -22.25 0.45 -3.92
N GLY A 77 -21.87 0.14 -5.17
CA GLY A 77 -22.72 -0.62 -6.09
C GLY A 77 -22.84 -2.10 -5.74
N THR A 78 -21.93 -2.64 -4.90
CA THR A 78 -21.85 -4.06 -4.53
C THR A 78 -21.78 -5.01 -5.73
N LEU A 79 -21.30 -4.50 -6.87
CA LEU A 79 -21.20 -5.27 -8.10
C LEU A 79 -20.08 -6.32 -7.98
N PRO A 80 -20.22 -7.48 -8.66
CA PRO A 80 -19.09 -8.37 -8.83
C PRO A 80 -18.05 -7.72 -9.75
N ILE A 81 -16.80 -8.20 -9.66
CA ILE A 81 -15.64 -7.54 -10.25
C ILE A 81 -15.70 -7.39 -11.77
N ASP A 82 -16.26 -8.36 -12.48
CA ASP A 82 -16.43 -8.32 -13.94
C ASP A 82 -17.41 -7.22 -14.36
N GLU A 83 -18.52 -7.10 -13.65
CA GLU A 83 -19.52 -6.06 -13.87
C GLU A 83 -19.01 -4.68 -13.49
N ALA A 84 -18.30 -4.57 -12.37
CA ALA A 84 -17.68 -3.34 -11.90
C ALA A 84 -16.64 -2.83 -12.91
N LEU A 85 -15.78 -3.72 -13.43
CA LEU A 85 -14.78 -3.37 -14.44
C LEU A 85 -15.44 -2.95 -15.77
N ARG A 86 -16.47 -3.68 -16.20
CA ARG A 86 -17.25 -3.33 -17.40
C ARG A 86 -17.92 -1.96 -17.31
N ALA A 87 -18.35 -1.55 -16.12
CA ALA A 87 -18.92 -0.22 -15.88
C ALA A 87 -17.84 0.88 -15.78
N ALA A 88 -16.72 0.59 -15.10
CA ALA A 88 -15.69 1.58 -14.81
C ALA A 88 -14.81 1.94 -16.02
N VAL A 89 -14.53 0.97 -16.91
CA VAL A 89 -13.64 1.19 -18.05
C VAL A 89 -14.16 2.27 -19.02
N PRO A 90 -15.42 2.24 -19.47
CA PRO A 90 -15.95 3.30 -20.33
C PRO A 90 -16.04 4.67 -19.63
N ALA A 91 -16.25 4.69 -18.32
CA ALA A 91 -16.33 5.93 -17.55
C ALA A 91 -14.95 6.62 -17.40
N ALA A 92 -13.87 5.85 -17.42
CA ALA A 92 -12.51 6.36 -17.34
C ALA A 92 -11.87 6.63 -18.72
N ALA A 93 -12.38 6.02 -19.78
CA ALA A 93 -11.83 6.16 -21.12
C ALA A 93 -12.08 7.57 -21.69
N THR A 94 -11.08 8.10 -22.39
CA THR A 94 -11.20 9.35 -23.16
C THR A 94 -10.97 9.07 -24.63
N ASP A 95 -11.58 9.88 -25.51
CA ASP A 95 -11.40 9.76 -26.96
C ASP A 95 -9.95 9.96 -27.42
N GLN A 96 -9.12 10.60 -26.58
CA GLN A 96 -7.72 10.90 -26.86
C GLN A 96 -6.78 9.71 -26.59
N ALA A 97 -7.20 8.74 -25.78
CA ALA A 97 -6.41 7.57 -25.41
C ALA A 97 -7.23 6.26 -25.52
N PRO A 98 -7.74 5.91 -26.72
CA PRO A 98 -8.65 4.78 -26.89
C PRO A 98 -8.03 3.43 -26.50
N ILE A 99 -6.69 3.31 -26.58
CA ILE A 99 -5.99 2.10 -26.15
C ILE A 99 -6.08 1.87 -24.63
N SER A 100 -6.23 2.93 -23.82
CA SER A 100 -6.37 2.84 -22.37
C SER A 100 -7.60 2.03 -21.99
N ALA A 101 -8.70 2.13 -22.74
CA ALA A 101 -9.90 1.32 -22.52
C ALA A 101 -9.67 -0.19 -22.72
N ALA A 102 -8.71 -0.57 -23.56
CA ALA A 102 -8.36 -1.97 -23.82
C ALA A 102 -7.29 -2.52 -22.87
N THR A 103 -6.77 -1.68 -21.97
CA THR A 103 -5.66 -2.01 -21.09
C THR A 103 -6.06 -2.88 -19.89
N PRO A 104 -7.14 -2.57 -19.15
CA PRO A 104 -7.51 -3.35 -17.98
C PRO A 104 -7.89 -4.78 -18.34
N MET A 105 -7.36 -5.73 -17.58
CA MET A 105 -7.65 -7.15 -17.73
C MET A 105 -7.91 -7.78 -16.37
N LEU A 106 -8.84 -8.73 -16.36
CA LEU A 106 -9.25 -9.48 -15.19
C LEU A 106 -8.67 -10.90 -15.27
N LEU A 107 -8.02 -11.33 -14.20
CA LEU A 107 -7.40 -12.65 -14.06
C LEU A 107 -7.95 -13.33 -12.81
N GLY A 108 -8.23 -14.64 -12.87
CA GLY A 108 -8.79 -15.40 -11.74
C GLY A 108 -10.32 -15.47 -11.78
N ASP A 109 -10.96 -15.44 -10.61
CA ASP A 109 -12.41 -15.57 -10.48
C ASP A 109 -13.13 -14.26 -10.84
N ALA A 110 -13.78 -14.26 -11.99
CA ALA A 110 -14.53 -13.12 -12.50
C ALA A 110 -15.80 -12.81 -11.69
N SER A 111 -16.26 -13.74 -10.85
CA SER A 111 -17.44 -13.57 -10.01
C SER A 111 -17.12 -13.00 -8.61
N PHE A 112 -15.84 -12.69 -8.33
CA PHE A 112 -15.41 -12.16 -7.05
C PHE A 112 -16.22 -10.93 -6.64
N ARG A 113 -16.66 -10.89 -5.38
CA ARG A 113 -17.35 -9.77 -4.77
C ARG A 113 -16.57 -9.27 -3.57
N LEU A 114 -16.36 -7.95 -3.53
CA LEU A 114 -15.79 -7.29 -2.38
C LEU A 114 -16.90 -7.05 -1.35
N VAL A 115 -16.91 -7.82 -0.27
CA VAL A 115 -17.85 -7.65 0.84
C VAL A 115 -17.11 -6.93 1.97
N PRO A 116 -17.37 -5.64 2.21
CA PRO A 116 -16.75 -4.95 3.32
C PRO A 116 -17.34 -5.43 4.65
N ASP A 117 -16.51 -5.56 5.69
CA ASP A 117 -16.94 -5.99 7.03
C ASP A 117 -17.94 -5.02 7.70
N ARG A 118 -18.03 -3.79 7.18
CA ARG A 118 -18.98 -2.75 7.59
C ARG A 118 -19.51 -2.01 6.36
N PRO A 119 -20.75 -1.51 6.39
CA PRO A 119 -21.27 -0.69 5.29
C PRO A 119 -20.34 0.50 5.00
N VAL A 120 -19.96 0.67 3.74
CA VAL A 120 -19.17 1.82 3.30
C VAL A 120 -20.12 3.01 3.19
N VAL A 121 -20.04 3.94 4.13
CA VAL A 121 -20.68 5.24 4.03
C VAL A 121 -19.63 6.20 3.46
N PRO A 122 -19.87 6.85 2.29
CA PRO A 122 -18.98 7.87 1.78
C PRO A 122 -18.86 8.99 2.82
N ARG A 123 -17.74 9.04 3.54
CA ARG A 123 -17.49 10.12 4.49
C ARG A 123 -17.02 11.31 3.68
N ALA A 124 -17.71 12.45 3.84
CA ALA A 124 -17.12 13.73 3.47
C ALA A 124 -15.78 13.82 4.21
N THR A 125 -14.72 14.08 3.44
CA THR A 125 -13.32 14.02 3.84
C THR A 125 -13.03 14.96 5.01
N GLU A 126 -13.11 14.47 6.24
CA GLU A 126 -12.14 14.92 7.24
C GLU A 126 -10.82 14.30 6.80
N ALA A 127 -9.93 15.15 6.31
CA ALA A 127 -8.63 14.80 5.83
C ALA A 127 -7.79 14.21 6.98
N ASP A 128 -7.91 12.91 7.22
CA ASP A 128 -6.70 12.14 7.48
C ASP A 128 -5.86 12.37 6.22
N GLU A 129 -4.84 13.24 6.30
CA GLU A 129 -3.93 13.59 5.20
C GLU A 129 -3.26 12.32 4.68
N ALA A 130 -3.96 11.59 3.81
CA ALA A 130 -3.40 10.51 3.06
C ALA A 130 -2.21 11.11 2.30
N PRO A 131 -1.02 10.51 2.40
CA PRO A 131 0.16 11.09 1.79
C PRO A 131 -0.12 11.31 0.31
N GLN A 132 0.04 12.56 -0.15
CA GLN A 132 -0.30 12.96 -1.53
C GLN A 132 0.39 12.06 -2.58
N ARG A 133 1.53 11.46 -2.21
CA ARG A 133 2.25 10.44 -2.99
C ARG A 133 2.95 9.45 -2.05
N PHE A 134 2.61 8.17 -2.13
CA PHE A 134 3.33 7.11 -1.42
C PHE A 134 4.54 6.63 -2.25
N VAL A 135 5.74 7.08 -1.89
CA VAL A 135 6.97 6.73 -2.62
C VAL A 135 7.53 5.40 -2.12
N GLY A 136 7.16 4.31 -2.78
CA GLY A 136 8.03 3.13 -2.99
C GLY A 136 8.54 2.36 -1.76
N ARG A 137 7.95 2.51 -0.57
CA ARG A 137 8.42 1.84 0.66
C ARG A 137 7.48 0.76 1.18
N THR A 138 6.84 0.03 0.27
CA THR A 138 5.88 -1.03 0.58
C THR A 138 6.43 -2.06 1.55
N ALA A 139 7.72 -2.43 1.45
CA ALA A 139 8.34 -3.37 2.37
C ALA A 139 8.48 -2.83 3.81
N LEU A 140 8.86 -1.55 3.96
CA LEU A 140 8.97 -0.90 5.26
C LEU A 140 7.59 -0.71 5.89
N THR A 141 6.63 -0.19 5.14
CA THR A 141 5.24 -0.03 5.61
C THR A 141 4.61 -1.36 5.97
N ALA A 142 4.80 -2.41 5.16
CA ALA A 142 4.31 -3.76 5.49
C ALA A 142 4.95 -4.30 6.78
N ARG A 143 6.23 -4.00 7.03
CA ARG A 143 6.89 -4.36 8.28
C ARG A 143 6.25 -3.61 9.45
N LEU A 144 6.07 -2.30 9.35
CA LEU A 144 5.45 -1.45 10.37
C LEU A 144 4.05 -1.93 10.75
N ILE A 145 3.21 -2.21 9.76
CA ILE A 145 1.84 -2.74 9.92
C ILE A 145 1.81 -4.07 10.71
N ARG A 146 2.88 -4.88 10.63
CA ARG A 146 2.98 -6.17 11.30
C ARG A 146 3.65 -6.09 12.66
N LEU A 147 4.23 -4.94 13.04
CA LEU A 147 4.82 -4.79 14.36
C LEU A 147 3.71 -4.76 15.42
N ASN A 148 3.86 -5.60 16.44
CA ASN A 148 2.99 -5.60 17.61
C ASN A 148 3.73 -5.00 18.81
N THR A 149 4.15 -3.74 18.64
CA THR A 149 4.86 -2.96 19.65
C THR A 149 3.96 -1.82 20.14
N PRO A 150 4.11 -1.36 21.39
CA PRO A 150 3.43 -0.16 21.89
C PRO A 150 3.98 1.12 21.27
N ALA A 151 5.22 1.13 20.77
CA ALA A 151 5.84 2.33 20.21
C ALA A 151 6.72 2.04 18.99
N VAL A 152 6.75 2.98 18.04
CA VAL A 152 7.60 2.96 16.84
C VAL A 152 8.25 4.32 16.64
N LEU A 153 9.56 4.29 16.37
CA LEU A 153 10.34 5.43 15.89
C LEU A 153 11.02 5.03 14.57
N LEU A 154 10.92 5.87 13.54
CA LEU A 154 11.72 5.73 12.31
C LEU A 154 12.79 6.81 12.25
N THR A 155 14.05 6.39 12.26
CA THR A 155 15.21 7.29 12.10
C THR A 155 15.74 7.26 10.67
N GLY A 156 16.40 8.34 10.26
CA GLY A 156 17.06 8.47 8.94
C GLY A 156 16.99 9.87 8.37
N MET A 157 17.60 10.09 7.20
CA MET A 157 17.65 11.43 6.57
C MET A 157 16.25 12.02 6.31
N PRO A 158 16.08 13.36 6.38
CA PRO A 158 14.85 14.02 5.94
C PRO A 158 14.51 13.69 4.48
N GLY A 159 13.22 13.70 4.14
CA GLY A 159 12.74 13.49 2.76
C GLY A 159 12.75 12.04 2.25
N ILE A 160 13.24 11.07 3.01
CA ILE A 160 13.27 9.65 2.57
C ILE A 160 11.92 8.91 2.69
N GLY A 161 10.86 9.61 3.07
CA GLY A 161 9.51 9.06 3.21
C GLY A 161 9.20 8.37 4.54
N LYS A 162 9.90 8.72 5.63
CA LYS A 162 9.64 8.17 6.99
C LYS A 162 8.22 8.52 7.45
N THR A 163 7.88 9.80 7.44
CA THR A 163 6.56 10.36 7.75
C THR A 163 5.46 9.68 6.93
N ALA A 164 5.66 9.51 5.62
CA ALA A 164 4.68 8.83 4.77
C ALA A 164 4.46 7.34 5.15
N CYS A 165 5.52 6.62 5.52
CA CYS A 165 5.40 5.23 5.99
C CYS A 165 4.71 5.14 7.34
N LEU A 166 5.05 6.05 8.27
CA LEU A 166 4.43 6.14 9.59
C LEU A 166 2.95 6.51 9.49
N ALA A 167 2.59 7.44 8.60
CA ALA A 167 1.21 7.87 8.38
C ALA A 167 0.34 6.71 7.90
N GLU A 168 0.81 5.95 6.90
CA GLU A 168 0.07 4.78 6.40
C GLU A 168 -0.07 3.69 7.48
N ALA A 169 1.01 3.39 8.21
CA ALA A 169 0.97 2.41 9.31
C ALA A 169 0.00 2.85 10.42
N SER A 170 0.00 4.14 10.77
CA SER A 170 -0.90 4.74 11.76
C SER A 170 -2.36 4.59 11.35
N ALA A 171 -2.69 4.97 10.12
CA ALA A 171 -4.03 4.82 9.56
C ALA A 171 -4.47 3.34 9.56
N TRP A 172 -3.55 2.42 9.26
CA TRP A 172 -3.81 0.98 9.34
C TRP A 172 -4.13 0.50 10.77
N HIS A 173 -3.35 0.91 11.77
CA HIS A 173 -3.60 0.55 13.17
C HIS A 173 -4.90 1.15 13.72
N ARG A 174 -5.22 2.41 13.39
CA ARG A 174 -6.52 3.03 13.73
C ARG A 174 -7.69 2.25 13.15
N ARG A 175 -7.61 1.83 11.88
CA ARG A 175 -8.63 0.98 11.23
C ARG A 175 -8.82 -0.37 11.92
N ARG A 176 -7.82 -0.87 12.65
CA ARG A 176 -7.91 -2.07 13.49
C ARG A 176 -8.40 -1.83 14.91
N GLY A 177 -8.75 -0.59 15.25
CA GLY A 177 -9.26 -0.23 16.56
C GLY A 177 -8.19 0.03 17.62
N ARG A 178 -6.92 0.17 17.23
CA ARG A 178 -5.88 0.67 18.14
C ARG A 178 -5.96 2.19 18.21
N ASP A 179 -5.76 2.74 19.40
CA ASP A 179 -5.50 4.17 19.52
C ASP A 179 -4.09 4.48 18.96
N VAL A 180 -3.93 5.63 18.34
CA VAL A 180 -2.64 6.03 17.75
C VAL A 180 -2.32 7.48 18.09
N VAL A 181 -1.31 7.64 18.94
CA VAL A 181 -0.75 8.92 19.36
C VAL A 181 0.45 9.24 18.48
N TRP A 182 0.37 10.35 17.75
CA TRP A 182 1.46 10.84 16.90
C TRP A 182 2.19 11.97 17.60
N HIS A 183 3.51 11.86 17.71
CA HIS A 183 4.36 12.88 18.28
C HIS A 183 5.54 13.19 17.35
N GLN A 184 5.69 14.46 17.00
CA GLN A 184 6.83 14.91 16.22
C GLN A 184 8.00 15.20 17.15
N VAL A 185 9.08 14.42 17.02
CA VAL A 185 10.26 14.57 17.88
C VAL A 185 11.00 15.83 17.49
N VAL A 186 11.32 16.65 18.49
CA VAL A 186 12.07 17.91 18.33
C VAL A 186 13.50 17.78 18.86
N ALA A 187 14.40 18.61 18.36
CA ALA A 187 15.79 18.62 18.82
C ALA A 187 15.88 18.86 20.35
N ASN A 188 16.70 18.05 21.03
CA ASN A 188 16.91 18.05 22.50
C ASN A 188 15.73 17.56 23.36
N GLU A 189 14.80 16.82 22.77
CA GLU A 189 13.74 16.18 23.54
C GLU A 189 14.29 15.13 24.53
N THR A 190 13.82 15.19 25.78
CA THR A 190 14.19 14.24 26.86
C THR A 190 13.07 13.21 27.07
N PRO A 191 13.36 12.03 27.64
CA PRO A 191 12.30 11.07 28.00
C PRO A 191 11.21 11.66 28.91
N ALA A 192 11.57 12.57 29.82
CA ALA A 192 10.62 13.23 30.72
C ALA A 192 9.70 14.22 29.97
N SER A 193 10.24 15.01 29.05
CA SER A 193 9.42 15.94 28.23
C SER A 193 8.53 15.19 27.25
N LEU A 194 9.04 14.08 26.69
CA LEU A 194 8.27 13.20 25.82
C LEU A 194 7.08 12.59 26.60
N LEU A 195 7.33 12.01 27.79
CA LEU A 195 6.26 11.48 28.66
C LEU A 195 5.22 12.54 29.02
N ALA A 196 5.65 13.76 29.33
CA ALA A 196 4.74 14.84 29.66
C ALA A 196 3.87 15.27 28.45
N ALA A 197 4.43 15.25 27.24
CA ALA A 197 3.70 15.55 26.01
C ALA A 197 2.73 14.43 25.61
N LEU A 198 3.12 13.19 25.87
CA LEU A 198 2.39 11.97 25.58
C LEU A 198 1.23 11.75 26.59
N GLY A 199 1.43 12.04 27.87
CA GLY A 199 0.45 11.80 28.94
C GLY A 199 0.51 10.39 29.54
N GLU A 200 -0.01 10.23 30.77
CA GLU A 200 0.10 8.99 31.57
C GLU A 200 -0.69 7.79 30.98
N ASP A 201 -1.71 8.04 30.14
CA ASP A 201 -2.60 7.00 29.58
C ASP A 201 -1.97 6.13 28.47
N ILE A 202 -0.77 6.45 28.01
CA ILE A 202 -0.07 5.72 26.92
C ILE A 202 0.46 4.35 27.33
N ARG A 203 0.41 4.03 28.63
CA ARG A 203 0.79 2.71 29.14
C ARG A 203 -0.25 1.62 28.85
N ASP A 204 -1.39 1.98 28.27
CA ASP A 204 -2.32 0.98 27.76
C ASP A 204 -1.72 0.23 26.55
N ARG A 205 -1.84 -1.09 26.54
CA ARG A 205 -1.25 -1.95 25.50
C ARG A 205 -1.91 -1.75 24.13
N ASP A 206 -3.10 -1.15 24.11
CA ASP A 206 -3.87 -0.93 22.90
C ASP A 206 -3.49 0.34 22.14
N THR A 207 -2.66 1.22 22.74
CA THR A 207 -2.16 2.45 22.12
C THR A 207 -0.86 2.20 21.35
N LEU A 208 -0.76 2.75 20.13
CA LEU A 208 0.48 2.84 19.36
C LEU A 208 1.02 4.26 19.40
N VAL A 209 2.22 4.45 19.95
CA VAL A 209 2.95 5.71 19.91
C VAL A 209 3.81 5.76 18.66
N VAL A 210 3.59 6.78 17.84
CA VAL A 210 4.38 7.05 16.64
C VAL A 210 5.24 8.27 16.87
N LEU A 211 6.55 8.07 16.88
CA LEU A 211 7.54 9.12 16.98
C LEU A 211 8.06 9.45 15.57
N ASP A 212 7.72 10.63 15.07
CA ASP A 212 8.20 11.13 13.77
C ASP A 212 9.41 12.04 13.97
N ASP A 213 10.58 11.51 13.63
CA ASP A 213 11.84 12.24 13.68
C ASP A 213 12.10 12.99 12.37
N VAL A 214 11.95 14.30 12.41
CA VAL A 214 12.11 15.19 11.25
C VAL A 214 13.54 15.70 11.12
N ASP A 215 14.24 15.87 12.24
CA ASP A 215 15.59 16.42 12.30
C ASP A 215 16.49 15.41 13.00
N ALA A 216 17.46 14.83 12.27
CA ALA A 216 18.34 13.72 12.67
C ALA A 216 19.15 13.94 13.98
N ALA A 217 18.46 14.16 15.08
CA ALA A 217 18.99 14.41 16.40
C ALA A 217 19.30 13.06 17.06
N PRO A 218 20.29 13.01 17.98
CA PRO A 218 20.59 11.80 18.70
C PRO A 218 19.46 11.48 19.68
N ILE A 219 18.53 10.61 19.26
CA ILE A 219 17.41 10.08 20.06
C ILE A 219 17.88 8.89 20.95
N GLU A 220 19.18 8.74 21.20
CA GLU A 220 19.76 7.57 21.87
C GLU A 220 19.17 7.35 23.28
N ASP A 221 18.94 8.43 24.03
CA ASP A 221 18.35 8.37 25.38
C ASP A 221 16.88 7.92 25.37
N VAL A 222 16.10 8.39 24.41
CA VAL A 222 14.68 8.00 24.24
C VAL A 222 14.58 6.56 23.72
N LEU A 223 15.46 6.15 22.81
CA LEU A 223 15.54 4.77 22.30
C LEU A 223 15.93 3.79 23.40
N SER A 224 16.94 4.12 24.21
CA SER A 224 17.36 3.33 25.37
C SER A 224 16.24 3.18 26.40
N TRP A 225 15.48 4.25 26.62
CA TRP A 225 14.32 4.23 27.53
C TRP A 225 13.15 3.38 26.98
N LEU A 226 12.74 3.56 25.71
CA LEU A 226 11.65 2.80 25.09
C LEU A 226 11.92 1.30 24.98
N THR A 227 13.19 0.92 24.87
CA THR A 227 13.61 -0.49 24.69
C THR A 227 14.15 -1.13 25.97
N GLY A 228 14.30 -0.35 27.04
CA GLY A 228 14.85 -0.77 28.32
C GLY A 228 13.86 -1.53 29.22
N PRO A 229 14.35 -2.18 30.29
CA PRO A 229 13.56 -3.00 31.20
C PRO A 229 12.46 -2.24 31.99
N GLY A 230 12.44 -0.90 31.93
CA GLY A 230 11.39 -0.06 32.51
C GLY A 230 10.20 0.23 31.59
N ALA A 231 10.21 -0.28 30.34
CA ALA A 231 9.15 -0.07 29.34
C ALA A 231 8.04 -1.14 29.34
N ARG A 232 8.00 -2.01 30.36
CA ARG A 232 7.01 -3.10 30.50
C ARG A 232 6.06 -2.90 31.67
#